data_AF-A0A932LA01-F1
#
_entry.id   AF-A0A932LA01-F1
#
_cell.length_a   1.000
_cell.length_b   1.000
_cell.length_c   1.000
_cell.angle_alpha   90.00
_cell.angle_beta   90.00
_cell.angle_gamma   90.00
#
_symmetry.space_group_name_H-M   'P 1'
#
loop_
_entity.id
_entity.type
_entity.pdbx_description
1 polymer ?
#
loop_
_entity_poly.entity_id
_entity_poly.type
_entity_poly.pdbx_seq_one_letter_code
_entity_poly.pdbx_strand_id
1 'polypeptide(L)'
;MAKRTVGKSKLTPEMRRRLGEAAREARGLVYGEAGCPEWGTTFAEIEHDAKEVGHEFIRLLMEQAAEAQTQQVPPAALRTDAGEQAMLIGTEGRTIESESGGVSWNEPKAYLPQSRKAFFPSEPSIGSERGRGSVSGSDTQDGASRDQADVV
;
A
#
# COMPACT_ATOMS: atom_id res chain seq x y z
N MET A 1 13.35 15.98 16.69
CA MET A 1 12.76 15.99 15.33
C MET A 1 13.88 15.78 14.31
N ALA A 2 13.94 14.61 13.67
CA ALA A 2 14.95 14.33 12.66
C ALA A 2 14.64 15.14 11.39
N LYS A 3 15.56 16.04 11.01
CA LYS A 3 15.47 16.77 9.75
C LYS A 3 15.51 15.76 8.59
N ARG A 4 14.42 15.63 7.84
CA ARG A 4 14.40 14.89 6.57
C ARG A 4 15.35 15.59 5.61
N THR A 5 16.48 14.97 5.32
CA THR A 5 17.39 15.38 4.25
C THR A 5 16.80 14.91 2.92
N VAL A 6 15.91 15.72 2.36
CA VAL A 6 15.62 15.65 0.92
C VAL A 6 16.88 16.13 0.21
N GLY A 7 17.48 15.29 -0.66
CA GLY A 7 18.51 15.80 -1.58
C GLY A 7 19.74 14.95 -1.87
N LYS A 8 19.80 13.66 -1.52
CA LYS A 8 20.76 12.74 -2.18
C LYS A 8 19.98 11.73 -3.01
N SER A 9 20.38 11.58 -4.27
CA SER A 9 19.85 10.54 -5.15
C SER A 9 19.99 9.20 -4.43
N LYS A 10 18.86 8.55 -4.12
CA LYS A 10 18.86 7.24 -3.47
C LYS A 10 19.43 6.14 -4.38
N LEU A 11 19.55 6.41 -5.68
CA LEU A 11 20.02 5.47 -6.70
C LEU A 11 21.56 5.36 -6.68
N THR A 12 22.06 4.54 -5.75
CA THR A 12 23.46 4.12 -5.73
C THR A 12 23.83 3.37 -7.02
N PRO A 13 25.13 3.31 -7.39
CA PRO A 13 25.56 2.51 -8.54
C PRO A 13 25.12 1.04 -8.45
N GLU A 14 25.15 0.47 -7.24
CA GLU A 14 24.65 -0.88 -6.98
C GLU A 14 23.16 -0.99 -7.32
N MET A 15 22.33 -0.05 -6.83
CA MET A 15 20.90 -0.09 -7.09
C MET A 15 20.58 0.06 -8.59
N ARG A 16 21.34 0.88 -9.31
CA ARG A 16 21.21 1.00 -10.78
C ARG A 16 21.56 -0.30 -11.49
N ARG A 17 22.61 -0.99 -11.05
CA ARG A 17 22.97 -2.30 -11.60
C ARG A 17 21.85 -3.32 -11.39
N ARG A 18 21.32 -3.41 -10.17
CA ARG A 18 20.22 -4.31 -9.82
C ARG A 18 18.94 -3.99 -10.59
N LEU A 19 18.59 -2.72 -10.73
CA LEU A 19 17.47 -2.29 -11.57
C LEU A 19 17.68 -2.65 -13.04
N GLY A 20 18.91 -2.58 -13.55
CA GLY A 20 19.23 -3.03 -14.90
C GLY A 20 19.07 -4.54 -15.10
N GLU A 21 19.40 -5.35 -14.09
CA GLU A 21 19.15 -6.79 -14.07
C GLU A 21 17.64 -7.09 -14.08
N ALA A 22 16.88 -6.45 -13.18
CA ALA A 22 15.43 -6.59 -13.12
C ALA A 22 14.74 -6.13 -14.41
N ALA A 23 15.19 -5.03 -15.02
CA ALA A 23 14.66 -4.56 -16.30
C ALA A 23 14.95 -5.54 -17.44
N ARG A 24 16.12 -6.21 -17.44
CA ARG A 24 16.43 -7.24 -18.44
C ARG A 24 15.51 -8.45 -18.30
N GLU A 25 15.27 -8.88 -17.07
CA GLU A 25 14.33 -9.97 -16.77
C GLU A 25 12.90 -9.60 -17.18
N ALA A 26 12.40 -8.44 -16.75
CA ALA A 26 11.08 -7.96 -17.11
C ALA A 26 10.90 -7.85 -18.63
N ARG A 27 11.91 -7.36 -19.35
CA ARG A 27 11.89 -7.31 -20.82
C ARG A 27 11.77 -8.70 -21.46
N GLY A 28 12.40 -9.72 -20.87
CA GLY A 28 12.24 -11.12 -21.30
C GLY A 28 10.83 -11.67 -21.02
N LEU A 29 10.18 -11.21 -19.95
CA LEU A 29 8.79 -11.58 -19.66
C LEU A 29 7.79 -10.88 -20.61
N VAL A 30 8.03 -9.60 -20.92
CA VAL A 30 7.16 -8.81 -21.80
C VAL A 30 7.25 -9.27 -23.27
N TYR A 31 8.47 -9.46 -23.79
CA TYR A 31 8.68 -9.78 -25.22
C TYR A 31 9.06 -11.24 -25.48
N GLY A 32 8.96 -12.12 -24.48
CA GLY A 32 9.33 -13.52 -24.59
C GLY A 32 10.83 -13.76 -24.72
N GLU A 33 11.20 -14.94 -25.22
CA GLU A 33 12.59 -15.42 -25.25
C GLU A 33 13.56 -14.50 -26.01
N ALA A 34 13.09 -13.82 -27.06
CA ALA A 34 13.90 -12.87 -27.81
C ALA A 34 14.29 -11.64 -26.97
N GLY A 35 13.47 -11.29 -25.97
CA GLY A 35 13.70 -10.16 -25.08
C GLY A 35 13.76 -8.82 -25.81
N CYS A 36 13.13 -8.70 -26.97
CA CYS A 36 13.01 -7.45 -27.71
C CYS A 36 11.68 -7.40 -28.46
N PRO A 37 11.09 -6.21 -28.62
CA PRO A 37 9.89 -6.04 -29.43
C PRO A 37 10.13 -6.44 -30.88
N GLU A 38 9.05 -6.74 -31.60
CA GLU A 38 9.10 -7.04 -33.03
C GLU A 38 9.66 -5.86 -33.84
N TRP A 39 10.24 -6.17 -35.00
CA TRP A 39 10.72 -5.11 -35.89
C TRP A 39 9.54 -4.28 -36.40
N GLY A 40 9.63 -2.96 -36.24
CA GLY A 40 8.57 -2.03 -36.62
C GLY A 40 7.76 -1.49 -35.43
N THR A 41 7.92 -2.07 -34.23
CA THR A 41 7.36 -1.48 -33.00
C THR A 41 7.94 -0.07 -32.81
N THR A 42 7.05 0.88 -32.59
CA THR A 42 7.40 2.28 -32.42
C THR A 42 8.00 2.54 -31.04
N PHE A 43 8.75 3.63 -30.92
CA PHE A 43 9.27 4.04 -29.61
C PHE A 43 8.15 4.33 -28.60
N ALA A 44 6.99 4.85 -29.06
CA ALA A 44 5.86 5.16 -28.19
C ALA A 44 5.24 3.90 -27.58
N GLU A 45 5.14 2.82 -28.35
CA GLU A 45 4.67 1.51 -27.87
C GLU A 45 5.67 0.93 -26.86
N ILE A 46 6.98 0.98 -27.16
CA ILE A 46 8.03 0.54 -26.22
C ILE A 46 7.98 1.33 -24.91
N GLU A 47 7.78 2.65 -25.00
CA GLU A 47 7.65 3.50 -23.82
C GLU A 47 6.39 3.17 -23.03
N HIS A 48 5.27 2.86 -23.71
CA HIS A 48 4.03 2.45 -23.07
C HIS A 48 4.22 1.16 -22.27
N ASP A 49 4.77 0.10 -22.89
CA ASP A 49 5.06 -1.17 -22.22
C ASP A 49 5.98 -0.95 -21.00
N ALA A 50 7.03 -0.14 -21.16
CA ALA A 50 7.97 0.17 -20.09
C ALA A 50 7.30 0.94 -18.93
N LYS A 51 6.34 1.82 -19.23
CA LYS A 51 5.56 2.55 -18.21
C LYS A 51 4.65 1.60 -17.44
N GLU A 52 3.98 0.66 -18.10
CA GLU A 52 3.12 -0.31 -17.42
C GLU A 52 3.91 -1.14 -16.39
N VAL A 53 5.05 -1.69 -16.81
CA VAL A 53 5.97 -2.42 -15.91
C VAL A 53 6.50 -1.51 -14.81
N GLY A 54 6.88 -0.28 -15.15
CA GLY A 54 7.41 0.70 -14.21
C GLY A 54 6.41 1.08 -13.13
N HIS A 55 5.13 1.28 -13.50
CA HIS A 55 4.06 1.55 -12.55
C HIS A 55 3.86 0.38 -11.60
N GLU A 56 3.81 -0.85 -12.11
CA GLU A 56 3.66 -2.02 -11.24
C GLU A 56 4.83 -2.15 -10.25
N PHE A 57 6.07 -1.91 -10.70
CA PHE A 57 7.23 -1.87 -9.81
C PHE A 57 7.10 -0.80 -8.72
N ILE A 58 6.64 0.40 -9.08
CA ILE A 58 6.42 1.50 -8.12
C ILE A 58 5.34 1.10 -7.11
N ARG A 59 4.22 0.52 -7.56
CA ARG A 59 3.13 0.04 -6.70
C ARG A 59 3.63 -0.99 -5.68
N LEU A 60 4.35 -2.01 -6.15
CA LEU A 60 4.94 -3.05 -5.29
C LEU A 60 5.95 -2.48 -4.29
N LEU A 61 6.79 -1.53 -4.71
CA LEU A 61 7.74 -0.87 -3.83
C LEU A 61 7.03 -0.08 -2.72
N MET A 62 5.96 0.63 -3.05
CA MET A 62 5.14 1.36 -2.08
C MET A 62 4.46 0.41 -1.09
N GLU A 63 3.86 -0.67 -1.57
CA GLU A 63 3.19 -1.70 -0.77
C GLU A 63 4.17 -2.35 0.22
N GLN A 64 5.34 -2.80 -0.26
CA GLN A 64 6.37 -3.38 0.59
C GLN A 64 6.94 -2.39 1.61
N ALA A 65 7.13 -1.13 1.22
CA ALA A 65 7.60 -0.10 2.14
C ALA A 65 6.55 0.23 3.22
N ALA A 66 5.27 0.25 2.86
CA ALA A 66 4.17 0.48 3.79
C ALA A 66 4.07 -0.67 4.80
N GLU A 67 4.07 -1.91 4.31
CA GLU A 67 4.04 -3.10 5.16
C GLU A 67 5.29 -3.20 6.05
N ALA A 68 6.48 -2.85 5.54
CA ALA A 68 7.68 -2.82 6.38
C ALA A 68 7.58 -1.79 7.51
N GLN A 69 6.91 -0.66 7.28
CA GLN A 69 6.66 0.34 8.31
C GLN A 69 5.68 -0.16 9.38
N THR A 70 4.65 -0.93 9.00
CA THR A 70 3.67 -1.47 9.95
C THR A 70 4.25 -2.54 10.87
N GLN A 71 5.29 -3.25 10.41
CA GLN A 71 6.02 -4.23 11.22
C GLN A 71 6.99 -3.59 12.22
N GLN A 72 7.32 -2.30 12.04
CA GLN A 72 8.34 -1.59 12.81
C GLN A 72 7.75 -0.42 13.61
N VAL A 73 6.52 -0.55 14.13
CA VAL A 73 5.91 0.49 14.97
C VAL A 73 6.79 0.76 16.19
N PRO A 74 7.39 1.95 16.32
CA PRO A 74 8.22 2.25 17.48
C PRO A 74 7.34 2.40 18.72
N PRO A 75 7.82 2.01 19.92
CA PRO A 75 7.04 2.17 21.15
C PRO A 75 6.56 3.60 21.42
N ALA A 76 7.32 4.59 20.95
CA ALA A 76 6.94 6.00 21.03
C ALA A 76 5.67 6.34 20.23
N ALA A 77 5.41 5.65 19.12
CA ALA A 77 4.18 5.84 18.32
C ALA A 77 2.93 5.25 19.01
N LEU A 78 3.11 4.43 20.05
CA LEU A 78 2.03 3.88 20.86
C LEU A 78 1.80 4.66 22.15
N ARG A 79 2.48 5.79 22.35
CA ARG A 79 2.24 6.67 23.50
C ARG A 79 1.46 7.88 23.07
N THR A 80 0.39 8.19 23.80
CA THR A 80 -0.36 9.44 23.61
C THR A 80 0.36 10.61 24.27
N ASP A 81 0.01 11.84 23.89
CA ASP A 81 0.52 13.06 24.53
C ASP A 81 0.16 13.14 26.02
N ALA A 82 -0.93 12.47 26.43
CA ALA A 82 -1.35 12.34 27.82
C ALA A 82 -0.54 11.29 28.61
N GLY A 83 0.41 10.61 27.96
CA GLY A 83 1.26 9.59 28.57
C GLY A 83 0.62 8.19 28.64
N GLU A 84 -0.57 8.00 28.09
CA GLU A 84 -1.23 6.69 28.03
C GLU A 84 -0.53 5.80 26.99
N GLN A 85 -0.31 4.53 27.35
CA GLN A 85 0.28 3.53 26.47
C GLN A 85 -0.82 2.72 25.77
N ALA A 86 -0.89 2.83 24.45
CA ALA A 86 -1.74 2.00 23.61
C ALA A 86 -1.18 0.57 23.52
N MET A 87 -2.09 -0.41 23.49
CA MET A 87 -1.78 -1.82 23.26
C MET A 87 -2.18 -2.21 21.84
N LEU A 88 -1.29 -2.87 21.10
CA LEU A 88 -1.65 -3.43 19.80
C LEU A 88 -2.68 -4.55 19.98
N ILE A 89 -3.75 -4.50 19.21
CA ILE A 89 -4.88 -5.46 19.28
C ILE A 89 -5.14 -6.18 17.96
N GLY A 90 -4.39 -5.85 16.90
CA GLY A 90 -4.49 -6.51 15.61
C GLY A 90 -4.06 -5.58 14.47
N THR A 91 -4.52 -5.89 13.26
CA THR A 91 -4.29 -5.08 12.06
C THR A 91 -5.60 -4.85 11.29
N GLU A 92 -5.58 -3.88 10.38
CA GLU A 92 -6.66 -3.56 9.46
C GLU A 92 -6.12 -3.33 8.06
N GLY A 93 -6.72 -3.99 7.07
CA GLY A 93 -6.41 -3.73 5.67
C GLY A 93 -6.72 -2.28 5.30
N ARG A 94 -5.74 -1.60 4.73
CA ARG A 94 -5.88 -0.26 4.15
C ARG A 94 -5.46 -0.30 2.69
N THR A 95 -6.08 0.56 1.90
CA THR A 95 -5.71 0.80 0.50
C THR A 95 -5.72 2.30 0.22
N ILE A 96 -4.71 2.78 -0.50
CA ILE A 96 -4.68 4.14 -1.07
C ILE A 96 -4.45 4.03 -2.57
N GLU A 97 -5.20 4.83 -3.33
CA GLU A 97 -5.01 4.97 -4.77
C GLU A 97 -3.83 5.89 -5.08
N SER A 98 -2.97 5.43 -5.98
CA SER A 98 -1.84 6.19 -6.51
C SER A 98 -1.86 6.22 -8.04
N GLU A 99 -1.02 7.05 -8.66
CA GLU A 99 -0.83 7.06 -10.12
C GLU A 99 -0.36 5.70 -10.67
N SER A 100 0.26 4.88 -9.83
CA SER A 100 0.72 3.54 -10.16
C SER A 100 -0.27 2.43 -9.78
N GLY A 101 -1.49 2.80 -9.37
CA GLY A 101 -2.54 1.88 -8.93
C GLY A 101 -2.73 1.84 -7.41
N GLY A 102 -3.63 0.94 -6.96
CA GLY A 102 -3.96 0.75 -5.56
C GLY A 102 -2.81 0.12 -4.77
N VAL A 103 -2.41 0.78 -3.67
CA VAL A 103 -1.41 0.30 -2.72
C VAL A 103 -2.12 -0.16 -1.46
N SER A 104 -1.99 -1.43 -1.12
CA SER A 104 -2.62 -2.03 0.06
C SER A 104 -1.58 -2.41 1.12
N TRP A 105 -1.96 -2.37 2.40
CA TRP A 105 -1.13 -2.88 3.51
C TRP A 105 -1.98 -3.14 4.74
N ASN A 106 -1.42 -3.85 5.74
CA ASN A 106 -2.10 -4.12 7.01
C ASN A 106 -1.69 -3.09 8.07
N GLU A 107 -2.53 -2.08 8.30
CA GLU A 107 -2.29 -1.03 9.29
C GLU A 107 -2.46 -1.55 10.73
N PRO A 108 -1.54 -1.25 11.66
CA PRO A 108 -1.67 -1.67 13.06
C PRO A 108 -2.85 -1.00 13.77
N LYS A 109 -3.68 -1.81 14.42
CA LYS A 109 -4.74 -1.37 15.32
C LYS A 109 -4.26 -1.42 16.76
N ALA A 110 -4.45 -0.34 17.50
CA ALA A 110 -4.19 -0.30 18.92
C ALA A 110 -5.42 0.14 19.72
N TYR A 111 -5.37 -0.09 21.02
CA TYR A 111 -6.41 0.23 21.98
C TYR A 111 -5.81 0.95 23.18
N LEU A 112 -6.49 1.99 23.64
CA LEU A 112 -6.16 2.75 24.84
C LEU A 112 -7.00 2.22 26.01
N PRO A 113 -6.41 1.48 26.97
CA PRO A 113 -7.19 0.81 28.02
C PRO A 113 -7.84 1.77 29.03
N GLN A 114 -7.17 2.87 29.36
CA GLN A 114 -7.68 3.87 30.31
C GLN A 114 -8.79 4.69 29.67
N SER A 115 -8.57 5.10 28.42
CA SER A 115 -9.56 5.89 27.66
C SER A 115 -10.67 5.04 27.04
N ARG A 116 -10.51 3.71 26.99
CA ARG A 116 -11.36 2.73 26.30
C ARG A 116 -11.64 3.06 24.82
N LYS A 117 -10.67 3.64 24.13
CA LYS A 117 -10.80 4.10 22.74
C LYS A 117 -9.90 3.31 21.80
N ALA A 118 -10.37 3.10 20.57
CA ALA A 118 -9.50 2.67 19.48
C ALA A 118 -8.46 3.75 19.19
N PHE A 119 -7.21 3.36 19.04
CA PHE A 119 -6.09 4.21 18.69
C PHE A 119 -5.42 3.65 17.44
N PHE A 120 -5.43 4.44 16.39
CA PHE A 120 -4.61 4.22 15.22
C PHE A 120 -3.41 5.13 15.38
N PRO A 121 -2.17 4.64 15.26
CA PRO A 121 -0.99 5.48 15.29
C PRO A 121 -0.98 6.42 14.07
N SER A 122 -1.81 7.47 14.09
CA SER A 122 -1.88 8.44 13.00
C SER A 122 -0.85 9.55 13.22
N GLU A 123 0.26 9.41 12.49
CA GLU A 123 1.32 10.38 12.12
C GLU A 123 2.56 10.54 13.04
N PRO A 124 3.80 10.52 12.47
CA PRO A 124 4.15 10.91 11.08
C PRO A 124 4.45 9.74 10.09
N SER A 125 3.47 9.45 9.22
CA SER A 125 3.32 8.46 8.13
C SER A 125 3.00 6.99 8.51
N ILE A 126 2.18 6.22 7.79
CA ILE A 126 1.67 6.29 6.40
C ILE A 126 0.15 6.59 6.32
N GLY A 127 -0.29 7.32 5.28
CA GLY A 127 -1.70 7.63 4.97
C GLY A 127 -2.10 9.11 4.91
N SER A 128 -1.17 10.07 5.04
CA SER A 128 -1.55 11.48 5.25
C SER A 128 -1.88 12.33 4.03
N GLU A 129 -1.62 11.93 2.77
CA GLU A 129 -2.03 12.78 1.62
C GLU A 129 -2.47 11.98 0.39
N ARG A 130 -3.74 11.51 0.42
CA ARG A 130 -4.79 11.83 -0.56
C ARG A 130 -6.05 11.00 -0.30
N GLY A 131 -7.14 11.68 0.05
CA GLY A 131 -8.53 11.21 -0.09
C GLY A 131 -8.99 10.13 0.88
N ARG A 132 -9.75 10.51 1.91
CA ARG A 132 -10.59 9.58 2.68
C ARG A 132 -11.68 8.98 1.77
N GLY A 133 -11.39 7.83 1.17
CA GLY A 133 -12.39 6.91 0.66
C GLY A 133 -12.60 5.79 1.68
N SER A 134 -13.33 6.07 2.76
CA SER A 134 -13.79 5.00 3.66
C SER A 134 -14.87 4.22 2.93
N VAL A 135 -14.52 3.12 2.26
CA VAL A 135 -15.54 2.15 1.82
C VAL A 135 -15.91 1.34 3.05
N SER A 136 -16.98 1.78 3.72
CA SER A 136 -17.62 1.02 4.79
C SER A 136 -18.24 -0.22 4.16
N GLY A 137 -17.59 -1.37 4.31
CA GLY A 137 -18.18 -2.66 4.01
C GLY A 137 -19.33 -2.93 4.98
N SER A 138 -20.56 -2.72 4.53
CA SER A 138 -21.74 -3.29 5.16
C SER A 138 -21.94 -4.68 4.58
N ASP A 139 -21.66 -5.72 5.35
CA ASP A 139 -22.38 -6.99 5.25
C ASP A 139 -22.13 -7.85 6.49
N THR A 140 -23.18 -8.06 7.30
CA THR A 140 -23.90 -9.34 7.42
C THR A 140 -24.67 -9.40 8.75
N GLN A 141 -25.85 -10.04 8.66
CA GLN A 141 -26.70 -10.69 9.68
C GLN A 141 -28.00 -9.93 10.00
N ASP A 142 -29.17 -10.56 10.04
CA ASP A 142 -29.55 -11.96 9.77
C ASP A 142 -31.07 -12.02 9.60
N GLY A 143 -31.55 -13.13 9.05
CA GLY A 143 -32.96 -13.35 8.70
C GLY A 143 -33.98 -13.32 9.84
N ALA A 144 -35.23 -13.05 9.47
CA ALA A 144 -36.41 -13.56 10.15
C ALA A 144 -37.53 -13.85 9.13
N SER A 145 -37.78 -15.13 8.94
CA SER A 145 -38.87 -15.72 8.18
C SER A 145 -40.20 -15.62 8.94
N ARG A 146 -41.30 -15.24 8.26
CA ARG A 146 -42.68 -15.77 8.49
C ARG A 146 -43.73 -15.19 7.53
N ASP A 147 -44.09 -15.99 6.52
CA ASP A 147 -45.41 -16.59 6.26
C ASP A 147 -46.73 -15.81 6.50
N GLN A 148 -47.50 -15.58 5.42
CA GLN A 148 -48.98 -15.69 5.27
C GLN A 148 -49.37 -15.21 3.85
N ALA A 149 -49.78 -16.10 2.93
CA ALA A 149 -51.11 -16.71 2.73
C ALA A 149 -52.17 -15.74 2.15
N ASP A 150 -52.60 -16.08 0.91
CA ASP A 150 -53.86 -15.86 0.18
C ASP A 150 -54.70 -14.58 0.37
N VAL A 151 -55.29 -14.10 -0.75
CA VAL A 151 -56.76 -14.11 -1.01
C VAL A 151 -57.06 -13.34 -2.32
N VAL A 152 -57.56 -14.11 -3.29
CA VAL A 152 -58.47 -13.83 -4.44
C VAL A 152 -57.99 -12.95 -5.60
#